data_AF-A0A7C1M0T2-F1
#
_entry.id   AF-A0A7C1M0T2-F1
#
_cell.length_a   1.000
_cell.length_b   1.000
_cell.length_c   1.000
_cell.angle_alpha   90.00
_cell.angle_beta   90.00
_cell.angle_gamma   90.00
#
_symmetry.space_group_name_H-M   'P 1'
#
loop_
_entity.id
_entity.type
_entity.pdbx_description
1 polymer ?
#
loop_
_entity_poly.entity_id
_entity_poly.type
_entity_poly.pdbx_seq_one_letter_code
_entity_poly.pdbx_strand_id
1 'polypeptide(L)'
;MSGYDDQWFEEQDRILQAQEDLVAEEAQEMVDNFWSQIKARKSQNLSEGRIGCRAIHRPGGKIQILWYEKRWTGPQGNKKLFSVGIARGKRNKYPKQKFARFTTWEQELAVMFEEDFAHLRAASGAISQQRQEMRKMMVALRALGYTDGTGLLEAGSVEQSEE
;
A
#
# COMPACT_ATOMS: atom_id res chain seq x y z
N MET A 1 30.37 8.09 -12.29
CA MET A 1 29.63 8.40 -13.52
C MET A 1 28.18 8.06 -13.23
N SER A 2 27.24 9.02 -13.30
CA SER A 2 25.82 8.72 -13.02
C SER A 2 25.27 7.87 -14.16
N GLY A 3 25.14 6.57 -13.92
CA GLY A 3 24.58 5.62 -14.87
C GLY A 3 23.60 4.70 -14.17
N TYR A 4 22.78 4.01 -14.96
CA TYR A 4 21.87 2.97 -14.51
C TYR A 4 22.63 1.68 -14.18
N ASP A 5 23.59 1.75 -13.26
CA ASP A 5 24.33 0.60 -12.75
C ASP A 5 23.56 -0.11 -11.62
N ASP A 6 24.05 -1.26 -11.18
CA ASP A 6 23.38 -2.04 -10.12
C ASP A 6 23.28 -1.25 -8.81
N GLN A 7 24.26 -0.39 -8.49
CA GLN A 7 24.21 0.46 -7.29
C GLN A 7 23.10 1.49 -7.36
N TRP A 8 22.86 2.08 -8.53
CA TRP A 8 21.74 2.99 -8.75
C TRP A 8 20.40 2.29 -8.50
N PHE A 9 20.22 1.07 -9.02
CA PHE A 9 18.99 0.31 -8.80
C PHE A 9 18.79 -0.10 -7.34
N GLU A 10 19.85 -0.49 -6.63
CA GLU A 10 19.81 -0.77 -5.19
C GLU A 10 19.39 0.45 -4.38
N GLU A 11 19.94 1.63 -4.71
CA GLU A 11 19.56 2.87 -4.05
C GLU A 11 18.11 3.26 -4.33
N GLN A 12 17.63 3.09 -5.58
CA GLN A 12 16.22 3.32 -5.89
C GLN A 12 15.29 2.36 -5.14
N ASP A 13 15.65 1.08 -5.00
CA ASP A 13 14.84 0.13 -4.23
C ASP A 13 14.82 0.49 -2.73
N ARG A 14 15.94 0.98 -2.18
CA ARG A 14 16.00 1.50 -0.81
C ARG A 14 15.09 2.71 -0.61
N ILE A 15 15.08 3.66 -1.54
CA ILE A 15 14.19 4.84 -1.48
C ILE A 15 12.73 4.39 -1.54
N LEU A 16 12.38 3.47 -2.44
CA LEU A 16 11.02 2.93 -2.55
C LEU A 16 10.60 2.18 -1.30
N GLN A 17 11.52 1.46 -0.65
CA GLN A 17 11.25 0.80 0.62
C GLN A 17 10.93 1.81 1.72
N ALA A 18 11.74 2.87 1.85
CA ALA A 18 11.49 3.93 2.84
C ALA A 18 10.13 4.62 2.61
N GLN A 19 9.76 4.86 1.35
CA GLN A 19 8.44 5.41 1.01
C GLN A 19 7.29 4.45 1.33
N GLU A 20 7.47 3.15 1.08
CA GLU A 20 6.50 2.11 1.44
C GLU A 20 6.29 2.05 2.95
N ASP A 21 7.37 2.13 3.73
CA ASP A 21 7.33 2.09 5.18
C ASP A 21 6.59 3.31 5.76
N LEU A 22 6.88 4.52 5.26
CA LEU A 22 6.17 5.74 5.66
C LEU A 22 4.66 5.64 5.37
N VAL A 23 4.28 5.16 4.19
CA VAL A 23 2.87 4.99 3.82
C VAL A 23 2.19 3.91 4.67
N ALA A 24 2.92 2.87 5.08
CA ALA A 24 2.40 1.83 5.95
C ALA A 24 2.22 2.32 7.39
N GLU A 25 3.13 3.13 7.91
CA GLU A 25 3.05 3.77 9.22
C GLU A 25 1.82 4.69 9.28
N GLU A 26 1.66 5.59 8.32
CA GLU A 26 0.51 6.49 8.22
C GLU A 26 -0.82 5.70 8.13
N ALA A 27 -0.83 4.60 7.36
CA ALA A 27 -2.00 3.73 7.28
C ALA A 27 -2.35 3.05 8.61
N GLN A 28 -1.35 2.67 9.39
CA GLN A 28 -1.55 2.07 10.70
C GLN A 28 -2.05 3.13 11.71
N GLU A 29 -1.44 4.31 11.72
CA GLU A 29 -1.89 5.43 12.56
C GLU A 29 -3.34 5.80 12.27
N MET A 30 -3.73 5.89 11.00
CA MET A 30 -5.10 6.19 10.60
C MET A 30 -6.09 5.11 11.03
N VAL A 31 -5.69 3.83 11.00
CA VAL A 31 -6.49 2.72 11.53
C VAL A 31 -6.62 2.83 13.05
N ASP A 32 -5.56 3.18 13.76
CA ASP A 32 -5.59 3.36 15.22
C ASP A 32 -6.45 4.56 15.62
N ASN A 33 -6.44 5.63 14.83
CA ASN A 33 -7.34 6.77 14.97
C ASN A 33 -8.81 6.38 14.75
N PHE A 34 -9.12 5.51 13.78
CA PHE A 34 -10.46 4.96 13.66
C PHE A 34 -10.86 4.19 14.94
N TRP A 35 -9.97 3.35 15.48
CA TRP A 35 -10.25 2.58 16.69
C TRP A 35 -10.35 3.45 17.95
N SER A 36 -9.64 4.57 18.02
CA SER A 36 -9.75 5.51 19.13
C SER A 36 -11.15 6.13 19.19
N GLN A 37 -11.77 6.43 18.05
CA GLN A 37 -13.16 6.89 17.96
C GLN A 37 -14.15 5.84 18.50
N ILE A 38 -13.95 4.56 18.14
CA ILE A 38 -14.78 3.46 18.66
C ILE A 38 -14.58 3.28 20.18
N LYS A 39 -13.35 3.36 20.68
CA LYS A 39 -13.04 3.27 22.11
C LYS A 39 -13.65 4.43 22.90
N ALA A 40 -13.62 5.66 22.35
CA ALA A 40 -14.22 6.83 22.96
C ALA A 40 -15.74 6.64 23.13
N ARG A 41 -16.43 6.13 22.10
CA ARG A 41 -17.86 5.78 22.19
C ARG A 41 -18.13 4.74 23.28
N LYS A 42 -17.32 3.69 23.35
CA LYS A 42 -17.43 2.67 24.40
C LYS A 42 -17.32 3.28 25.80
N SER A 43 -16.37 4.20 26.02
CA SER A 43 -16.19 4.88 27.31
C SER A 43 -17.40 5.73 27.73
N GLN A 44 -18.21 6.17 26.76
CA GLN A 44 -19.46 6.90 26.97
C GLN A 44 -20.67 5.96 27.08
N ASN A 45 -20.47 4.65 27.25
CA ASN A 45 -21.52 3.62 27.24
C ASN A 45 -22.37 3.60 25.94
N LEU A 46 -21.80 4.07 24.82
CA LEU A 46 -22.42 3.99 23.50
C LEU A 46 -22.02 2.70 22.78
N SER A 47 -22.79 2.34 21.75
CA SER A 47 -22.49 1.17 20.91
C SER A 47 -21.14 1.29 20.20
N GLU A 48 -20.35 0.21 20.23
CA GLU A 48 -19.11 0.04 19.48
C GLU A 48 -19.33 -0.27 17.99
N GLY A 49 -20.59 -0.41 17.57
CA GLY A 49 -20.94 -0.76 16.20
C GLY A 49 -20.47 -2.15 15.76
N ARG A 50 -20.68 -2.43 14.48
CA ARG A 50 -20.29 -3.64 13.78
C ARG A 50 -19.24 -3.37 12.70
N ILE A 51 -18.97 -2.13 12.30
CA ILE A 51 -17.90 -1.85 11.34
C ILE A 51 -16.50 -1.88 12.00
N GLY A 52 -15.50 -2.28 11.23
CA GLY A 52 -14.09 -2.23 11.63
C GLY A 52 -13.16 -2.16 10.42
N CYS A 53 -11.94 -1.68 10.63
CA CYS A 53 -10.90 -1.64 9.62
C CYS A 53 -9.57 -2.22 10.13
N ARG A 54 -8.69 -2.57 9.19
CA ARG A 54 -7.31 -3.00 9.47
C ARG A 54 -6.39 -2.63 8.32
N ALA A 55 -5.14 -2.35 8.63
CA ALA A 55 -4.05 -2.28 7.66
C ALA A 55 -3.30 -3.63 7.63
N ILE A 56 -2.83 -4.03 6.46
CA ILE A 56 -1.93 -5.18 6.27
C ILE A 56 -0.81 -4.70 5.37
N HIS A 57 0.42 -4.83 5.85
CA HIS A 57 1.64 -4.55 5.10
C HIS A 57 2.42 -5.85 4.92
N ARG A 58 2.83 -6.13 3.68
CA ARG A 58 3.83 -7.16 3.34
C ARG A 58 4.95 -6.45 2.58
N PRO A 59 6.22 -6.54 3.03
CA PRO A 59 7.33 -5.84 2.40
C PRO A 59 7.43 -6.10 0.89
N GLY A 60 7.71 -5.05 0.12
CA GLY A 60 7.78 -5.09 -1.34
C GLY A 60 6.40 -5.21 -2.01
N GLY A 61 5.33 -4.93 -1.25
CA GLY A 61 3.95 -5.16 -1.64
C GLY A 61 3.10 -3.89 -1.55
N LYS A 62 1.85 -4.00 -1.99
CA LYS A 62 0.86 -2.94 -1.77
C LYS A 62 0.26 -3.10 -0.37
N ILE A 63 0.15 -2.01 0.38
CA ILE A 63 -0.60 -2.02 1.63
C ILE A 63 -2.05 -2.38 1.33
N GLN A 64 -2.69 -3.06 2.28
CA GLN A 64 -4.11 -3.39 2.21
C GLN A 64 -4.82 -2.80 3.42
N ILE A 65 -5.51 -1.68 3.20
CA ILE A 65 -6.45 -1.15 4.18
C ILE A 65 -7.82 -1.76 3.85
N LEU A 66 -8.38 -2.55 4.76
CA LEU A 66 -9.59 -3.34 4.52
C LEU A 66 -10.67 -3.01 5.55
N TRP A 67 -11.90 -2.82 5.07
CA TRP A 67 -13.10 -2.78 5.90
C TRP A 67 -13.66 -4.18 6.12
N TYR A 68 -14.20 -4.42 7.31
CA TYR A 68 -14.88 -5.65 7.68
C TYR A 68 -16.08 -5.40 8.60
N GLU A 69 -16.96 -6.39 8.68
CA GLU A 69 -18.10 -6.43 9.59
C GLU A 69 -17.82 -7.42 10.73
N LYS A 70 -17.92 -6.94 11.96
CA LYS A 70 -17.95 -7.70 13.22
C LYS A 70 -19.27 -8.48 13.28
N ARG A 71 -19.19 -9.80 13.16
CA ARG A 71 -20.32 -10.72 13.33
C ARG A 71 -20.09 -11.66 14.50
N TRP A 72 -21.03 -11.69 15.42
CA TRP A 72 -21.04 -12.64 16.52
C TRP A 72 -21.80 -13.89 16.10
N THR A 73 -21.14 -15.04 16.06
CA THR A 73 -21.78 -16.32 15.75
C THR A 73 -21.47 -17.35 16.83
N GLY A 74 -22.44 -18.23 17.09
CA GLY A 74 -22.34 -19.28 18.10
C GLY A 74 -23.54 -19.33 19.05
N PRO A 75 -23.64 -20.41 19.85
CA PRO A 75 -24.70 -20.59 20.84
C PRO A 75 -24.64 -19.53 21.94
N GLN A 76 -25.78 -19.30 22.62
CA GLN A 76 -25.85 -18.38 23.77
C GLN A 76 -24.80 -18.78 24.82
N GLY A 77 -23.95 -17.83 25.21
CA GLY A 77 -22.85 -18.04 26.17
C GLY A 77 -21.47 -18.31 25.58
N ASN A 78 -21.36 -18.68 24.29
CA ASN A 78 -20.07 -18.92 23.63
C ASN A 78 -20.03 -18.32 22.21
N LYS A 79 -20.41 -17.05 22.09
CA LYS A 79 -20.38 -16.32 20.81
C LYS A 79 -18.93 -15.95 20.48
N LYS A 80 -18.47 -16.33 19.31
CA LYS A 80 -17.17 -15.93 18.74
C LYS A 80 -17.37 -14.73 17.81
N LEU A 81 -16.41 -13.81 17.84
CA LEU A 81 -16.36 -12.66 16.95
C LEU A 81 -15.66 -13.06 15.63
N PHE A 82 -16.36 -12.91 14.52
CA PHE A 82 -15.84 -13.09 13.18
C PHE A 82 -15.76 -11.75 12.45
N SER A 83 -14.67 -11.57 11.70
CA SER A 83 -14.48 -10.41 10.83
C SER A 83 -14.82 -10.81 9.39
N VAL A 84 -15.97 -10.37 8.89
CA VAL A 84 -16.40 -10.62 7.52
C VAL A 84 -15.95 -9.47 6.63
N GLY A 85 -14.98 -9.72 5.76
CA GLY A 85 -14.43 -8.70 4.86
C GLY A 85 -15.48 -8.06 3.95
N ILE A 86 -15.42 -6.74 3.80
CA ILE A 86 -16.24 -6.00 2.84
C ILE A 86 -15.46 -5.89 1.53
N ALA A 87 -16.05 -6.39 0.45
CA ALA A 87 -15.44 -6.32 -0.87
C ALA A 87 -15.46 -4.88 -1.42
N ARG A 88 -14.26 -4.33 -1.66
CA ARG A 88 -14.04 -3.01 -2.28
C ARG A 88 -14.43 -2.94 -3.75
N GLY A 89 -14.09 -3.99 -4.50
CA GLY A 89 -14.05 -3.95 -5.96
C GLY A 89 -12.69 -3.44 -6.48
N LYS A 90 -12.70 -2.91 -7.71
CA LYS A 90 -11.47 -2.54 -8.46
C LYS A 90 -10.88 -1.17 -8.10
N ARG A 91 -11.64 -0.27 -7.47
CA ARG A 91 -11.23 1.10 -7.16
C ARG A 91 -10.47 1.17 -5.83
N ASN A 92 -9.70 2.24 -5.61
CA ASN A 92 -9.04 2.48 -4.31
C ASN A 92 -10.03 2.88 -3.21
N LYS A 93 -11.10 3.60 -3.59
CA LYS A 93 -12.19 4.05 -2.72
C LYS A 93 -13.35 3.05 -2.71
N TYR A 94 -13.81 2.67 -1.53
CA TYR A 94 -15.07 1.94 -1.31
C TYR A 94 -16.25 2.86 -1.66
N PRO A 95 -17.21 2.40 -2.47
CA PRO A 95 -18.46 3.14 -2.69
C PRO A 95 -19.23 3.28 -1.38
N LYS A 96 -19.85 4.44 -1.13
CA LYS A 96 -20.66 4.71 0.08
C LYS A 96 -21.73 3.64 0.32
N GLN A 97 -22.29 3.10 -0.77
CA GLN A 97 -23.31 2.03 -0.74
C GLN A 97 -22.81 0.75 -0.04
N LYS A 98 -21.49 0.51 0.03
CA LYS A 98 -20.93 -0.63 0.77
C LYS A 98 -21.17 -0.53 2.28
N PHE A 99 -21.44 0.68 2.78
CA PHE A 99 -21.69 0.96 4.18
C PHE A 99 -23.18 1.10 4.52
N ALA A 100 -24.10 1.08 3.54
CA ALA A 100 -25.52 1.37 3.73
C ALA A 100 -26.25 0.46 4.76
N ARG A 101 -25.69 -0.72 5.09
CA ARG A 101 -26.25 -1.67 6.07
C ARG A 101 -25.86 -1.40 7.53
N PHE A 102 -24.99 -0.42 7.77
CA PHE A 102 -24.57 -0.01 9.11
C PHE A 102 -25.45 1.12 9.64
N THR A 103 -25.36 1.41 10.93
CA THR A 103 -26.06 2.54 11.52
C THR A 103 -25.52 3.88 10.98
N THR A 104 -26.31 4.95 11.05
CA THR A 104 -25.93 6.25 10.47
C THR A 104 -24.56 6.74 10.94
N TRP A 105 -24.27 6.66 12.25
CA TRP A 105 -22.99 7.10 12.80
C TRP A 105 -21.80 6.25 12.32
N GLU A 106 -22.01 4.93 12.08
CA GLU A 106 -20.97 4.06 11.52
C GLU A 106 -20.68 4.41 10.06
N GLN A 107 -21.72 4.78 9.31
CA GLN A 107 -21.58 5.21 7.92
C GLN A 107 -20.80 6.53 7.84
N GLU A 108 -21.16 7.50 8.68
CA GLU A 108 -20.48 8.79 8.76
C GLU A 108 -19.00 8.61 9.12
N LEU A 109 -18.71 7.81 10.16
CA LEU A 109 -17.34 7.49 10.57
C LEU A 109 -16.57 6.78 9.44
N ALA A 110 -17.17 5.78 8.79
CA ALA A 110 -16.50 5.08 7.71
C ALA A 110 -16.23 5.99 6.50
N VAL A 111 -17.19 6.86 6.14
CA VAL A 111 -17.03 7.80 5.02
C VAL A 111 -15.96 8.84 5.31
N MET A 112 -15.87 9.31 6.56
CA MET A 112 -14.85 10.25 7.01
C MET A 112 -13.43 9.69 6.79
N PHE A 113 -13.17 8.46 7.24
CA PHE A 113 -11.85 7.83 7.10
C PHE A 113 -11.58 7.25 5.70
N GLU A 114 -12.62 6.90 4.94
CA GLU A 114 -12.46 6.22 3.66
C GLU A 114 -11.84 7.11 2.57
N GLU A 115 -11.95 8.43 2.69
CA GLU A 115 -11.25 9.36 1.81
C GLU A 115 -9.73 9.20 1.94
N ASP A 116 -9.21 9.32 3.15
CA ASP A 116 -7.77 9.21 3.43
C ASP A 116 -7.25 7.79 3.16
N PHE A 117 -8.02 6.76 3.53
CA PHE A 117 -7.68 5.39 3.17
C PHE A 117 -7.57 5.17 1.66
N ALA A 118 -8.41 5.82 0.86
CA ALA A 118 -8.32 5.74 -0.60
C ALA A 118 -7.04 6.39 -1.13
N HIS A 119 -6.61 7.52 -0.56
CA HIS A 119 -5.35 8.19 -0.90
C HIS A 119 -4.14 7.33 -0.54
N LEU A 120 -4.11 6.75 0.66
CA LEU A 120 -3.03 5.85 1.08
C LEU A 120 -2.91 4.60 0.20
N ARG A 121 -4.03 3.97 -0.15
CA ARG A 121 -4.05 2.85 -1.10
C ARG A 121 -3.54 3.27 -2.49
N ALA A 122 -3.85 4.50 -2.92
CA ALA A 122 -3.38 5.02 -4.20
C ALA A 122 -1.86 5.25 -4.19
N ALA A 123 -1.34 5.89 -3.14
CA ALA A 123 0.09 6.14 -2.94
C ALA A 123 0.88 4.82 -2.94
N SER A 124 0.47 3.85 -2.11
CA SER A 124 1.10 2.52 -2.11
C SER A 124 0.97 1.79 -3.45
N GLY A 125 -0.16 1.97 -4.14
CA GLY A 125 -0.36 1.46 -5.50
C GLY A 125 0.66 1.99 -6.49
N ALA A 126 0.98 3.30 -6.41
CA ALA A 126 1.96 3.96 -7.24
C ALA A 126 3.40 3.52 -6.91
N ILE A 127 3.77 3.42 -5.63
CA ILE A 127 5.09 2.92 -5.19
C ILE A 127 5.34 1.52 -5.73
N SER A 128 4.36 0.62 -5.57
CA SER A 128 4.47 -0.75 -6.08
C SER A 128 4.56 -0.81 -7.62
N GLN A 129 3.87 0.10 -8.33
CA GLN A 129 4.00 0.21 -9.79
C GLN A 129 5.39 0.72 -10.18
N GLN A 130 5.91 1.74 -9.51
CA GLN A 130 7.26 2.25 -9.75
C GLN A 130 8.32 1.16 -9.55
N ARG A 131 8.21 0.37 -8.48
CA ARG A 131 9.08 -0.79 -8.24
C ARG A 131 9.01 -1.81 -9.36
N GLN A 132 7.81 -2.07 -9.89
CA GLN A 132 7.63 -2.99 -11.03
C GLN A 132 8.27 -2.46 -12.31
N GLU A 133 8.07 -1.19 -12.65
CA GLU A 133 8.65 -0.58 -13.84
C GLU A 133 10.18 -0.48 -13.73
N MET A 134 10.70 -0.17 -12.55
CA MET A 134 12.15 -0.17 -12.27
C MET A 134 12.78 -1.55 -12.50
N ARG A 135 12.12 -2.63 -12.09
CA ARG A 135 12.60 -4.00 -12.36
C ARG A 135 12.61 -4.32 -13.85
N LYS A 136 11.60 -3.88 -14.61
CA LYS A 136 11.60 -4.06 -16.08
C LYS A 136 12.73 -3.28 -16.74
N MET A 137 12.97 -2.05 -16.28
CA MET A 137 14.06 -1.21 -16.76
C MET A 137 15.42 -1.86 -16.50
N MET A 138 15.66 -2.38 -15.29
CA MET A 138 16.87 -3.13 -14.95
C MET A 138 17.12 -4.30 -15.92
N VAL A 139 16.10 -5.11 -16.18
CA VAL A 139 16.20 -6.24 -17.13
C VAL A 139 16.54 -5.76 -18.55
N ALA A 140 15.91 -4.67 -19.01
CA ALA A 140 16.17 -4.13 -20.34
C ALA A 140 17.60 -3.57 -20.47
N LEU A 141 18.12 -2.87 -19.46
CA LEU A 141 19.46 -2.31 -19.49
C LEU A 141 20.56 -3.37 -19.36
N ARG A 142 20.30 -4.43 -18.58
CA ARG A 142 21.13 -5.64 -18.55
C ARG A 142 21.23 -6.30 -19.92
N ALA A 143 20.10 -6.45 -20.61
CA ALA A 143 20.08 -7.02 -21.95
C ALA A 143 20.87 -6.17 -22.98
N LEU A 144 21.03 -4.87 -22.73
CA LEU A 144 21.83 -3.97 -23.57
C LEU A 144 23.31 -3.87 -23.13
N GLY A 145 23.72 -4.57 -22.07
CA GLY A 145 25.10 -4.57 -21.58
C GLY A 145 25.52 -3.32 -20.79
N TYR A 146 24.58 -2.46 -20.39
CA TYR A 146 24.89 -1.21 -19.69
C TYR A 146 25.22 -1.37 -18.21
N THR A 147 24.81 -2.47 -17.60
CA THR A 147 24.87 -2.68 -16.13
C THR A 147 26.04 -3.56 -15.69
N ASP A 148 26.72 -4.21 -16.63
CA ASP A 148 27.67 -5.29 -16.33
C ASP A 148 29.11 -4.77 -16.15
N GLY A 149 29.29 -3.44 -16.10
CA GLY A 149 30.61 -2.79 -15.99
C GLY A 149 31.51 -2.96 -17.23
N THR A 150 31.03 -3.60 -18.30
CA THR A 150 31.81 -3.97 -19.50
C THR A 150 31.37 -3.26 -20.77
N GLY A 151 30.29 -2.47 -20.75
CA GLY A 151 29.71 -1.83 -21.95
C GLY A 151 30.38 -0.55 -22.46
N LEU A 152 31.60 -0.21 -22.02
CA LEU A 152 32.29 1.02 -22.45
C LEU A 152 33.78 0.83 -22.78
N LEU A 153 34.11 -0.22 -23.53
CA LEU A 153 35.34 -0.34 -24.32
C LEU A 153 34.87 -1.05 -25.61
N GLU A 154 34.54 -0.40 -26.72
CA GLU A 154 35.46 0.22 -27.66
C GLU A 154 34.62 1.03 -28.67
N ALA A 155 34.70 2.35 -28.62
CA ALA A 155 34.28 3.20 -29.74
C ALA A 155 35.19 4.44 -29.74
N GLY A 156 36.49 4.21 -29.91
CA GLY A 156 37.47 5.29 -29.80
C GLY A 156 38.91 4.88 -30.12
N SER A 157 39.14 4.22 -31.25
CA SER A 157 40.48 4.10 -31.84
C SER A 157 40.41 3.66 -33.30
N VAL A 158 39.89 4.55 -34.16
CA VAL A 158 40.35 4.58 -35.55
C VAL A 158 41.38 5.70 -35.60
N GLU A 159 42.63 5.37 -35.26
CA GLU A 159 43.76 6.18 -35.69
C GLU A 159 43.82 6.09 -37.21
N GLN A 160 43.46 7.19 -37.87
CA GLN A 160 43.86 7.44 -39.24
C GLN A 160 45.37 7.75 -39.21
N SER A 161 46.19 6.76 -39.57
CA SER A 161 47.54 7.02 -40.04
C SER A 161 47.48 7.24 -41.55
N GLU A 162 47.59 8.53 -41.93
CA GLU A 162 48.07 8.94 -43.24
C GLU A 162 49.55 8.54 -43.37
N GLU A 163 49.88 7.73 -44.38
CA GLU A 163 51.03 7.90 -45.29
C GLU A 163 50.96 6.90 -46.45
#